data_AF-A0A961L7J1-F1
#
_entry.id   AF-A0A961L7J1-F1
#
_cell.length_a   1.000
_cell.length_b   1.000
_cell.length_c   1.000
_cell.angle_alpha   90.00
_cell.angle_beta   90.00
_cell.angle_gamma   90.00
#
_symmetry.space_group_name_H-M   'P 1'
#
loop_
_entity.id
_entity.type
_entity.pdbx_description
1 polymer ?
#
loop_
_entity_poly.entity_id
_entity_poly.type
_entity_poly.pdbx_seq_one_letter_code
_entity_poly.pdbx_strand_id
1 'polypeptide(L)'
;MHHRNPLSELPIVTPPPQADDIFTDATEAVAEIRRRYDAAVEFLRGHFARVMAGEAPKGRFRAFYPRVGVTTASFAKVDSRLSFGHVTEPGVYETTITRPDLFEGYLTQQLGLLIQNHGMPVRVGTSDTAIPLHFAMAEGAHVEGSIEDTLHRPLRDLFDVPDLNTTDDHIVNGKPSPGADGARPLAPFTAQRIDYSLARLAHYTATSPSWFQNHVLFT
;
A
#
# COMPACT_ATOMS: atom_id res chain seq x y z
N MET A 1 7.95 -11.41 -40.79
CA MET A 1 8.98 -11.19 -39.75
C MET A 1 8.30 -10.56 -38.55
N HIS A 2 7.99 -11.36 -37.52
CA HIS A 2 7.42 -10.84 -36.28
C HIS A 2 8.51 -10.06 -35.54
N HIS A 3 8.31 -8.76 -35.35
CA HIS A 3 9.09 -7.97 -34.40
C HIS A 3 8.78 -8.55 -33.00
N ARG A 4 9.59 -9.49 -32.52
CA ARG A 4 9.60 -9.86 -31.09
C ARG A 4 9.97 -8.59 -30.35
N ASN A 5 9.04 -8.10 -29.54
CA ASN A 5 9.31 -6.98 -28.68
C ASN A 5 10.28 -7.48 -27.58
N PRO A 6 11.55 -7.03 -27.54
CA PRO A 6 12.50 -7.46 -26.50
C PRO A 6 12.06 -7.08 -25.08
N LEU A 7 10.96 -6.31 -24.95
CA LEU A 7 10.38 -5.83 -23.71
C LEU A 7 9.60 -6.90 -22.91
N SER A 8 9.23 -8.05 -23.49
CA SER A 8 8.49 -9.11 -22.77
C SER A 8 9.36 -10.15 -22.06
N GLU A 9 10.69 -9.99 -22.07
CA GLU A 9 11.64 -11.03 -21.63
C GLU A 9 12.45 -10.62 -20.38
N LEU A 10 12.28 -9.41 -19.86
CA LEU A 10 12.98 -8.98 -18.64
C LEU A 10 12.36 -9.66 -17.39
N PRO A 11 13.15 -10.34 -16.55
CA PRO A 11 12.65 -10.96 -15.33
C PRO A 11 12.14 -9.89 -14.35
N ILE A 12 11.14 -10.25 -13.55
CA ILE A 12 10.70 -9.40 -12.44
C ILE A 12 11.73 -9.51 -11.32
N VAL A 13 12.27 -8.37 -10.90
CA VAL A 13 13.19 -8.24 -9.77
C VAL A 13 12.41 -7.61 -8.62
N THR A 14 12.38 -8.29 -7.48
CA THR A 14 11.62 -7.88 -6.30
C THR A 14 12.44 -8.08 -5.02
N PRO A 15 12.18 -7.36 -3.92
CA PRO A 15 12.81 -7.63 -2.64
C PRO A 15 12.64 -9.11 -2.22
N PRO A 16 13.59 -9.67 -1.45
CA PRO A 16 13.46 -11.05 -0.97
C PRO A 16 12.13 -11.26 -0.23
N PRO A 17 11.44 -12.40 -0.47
CA PRO A 17 10.20 -12.71 0.21
C PRO A 17 10.45 -12.82 1.72
N GLN A 18 9.51 -12.31 2.50
CA GLN A 18 9.54 -12.35 3.97
C GLN A 18 8.29 -13.10 4.44
N ALA A 19 8.45 -13.98 5.42
CA ALA A 19 7.32 -14.64 6.05
C ALA A 19 6.42 -13.60 6.75
N ASP A 20 5.17 -13.98 7.01
CA ASP A 20 4.27 -13.14 7.79
C ASP A 20 4.63 -13.24 9.27
N ASP A 21 4.56 -12.10 9.96
CA ASP A 21 4.81 -11.97 11.40
C ASP A 21 3.49 -11.78 12.15
N ILE A 22 3.44 -12.22 13.40
CA ILE A 22 2.24 -12.17 14.25
C ILE A 22 2.53 -11.28 15.45
N PHE A 23 1.65 -10.31 15.69
CA PHE A 23 1.81 -9.33 16.76
C PHE A 23 0.60 -9.30 17.69
N THR A 24 0.89 -9.19 18.98
CA THR A 24 -0.11 -8.92 20.04
C THR A 24 0.00 -7.50 20.60
N ASP A 25 1.02 -6.75 20.17
CA ASP A 25 1.17 -5.33 20.44
C ASP A 25 0.99 -4.51 19.15
N ALA A 26 0.17 -3.47 19.22
CA ALA A 26 -0.16 -2.65 18.07
C ALA A 26 1.02 -1.78 17.60
N THR A 27 1.86 -1.32 18.53
CA THR A 27 3.03 -0.49 18.22
C THR A 27 4.08 -1.31 17.48
N GLU A 28 4.34 -2.53 17.94
CA GLU A 28 5.24 -3.48 17.25
C GLU A 28 4.73 -3.82 15.84
N ALA A 29 3.42 -4.05 15.70
CA ALA A 29 2.82 -4.31 14.39
C ALA A 29 3.00 -3.11 13.43
N VAL A 30 2.77 -1.88 13.90
CA VAL A 30 2.95 -0.67 13.08
C VAL A 30 4.42 -0.43 12.73
N ALA A 31 5.34 -0.68 13.66
CA ALA A 31 6.78 -0.60 13.38
C ALA A 31 7.19 -1.58 12.27
N GLU A 32 6.66 -2.80 12.29
CA GLU A 32 6.93 -3.79 11.24
C GLU A 32 6.30 -3.41 9.89
N ILE A 33 5.06 -2.91 9.88
CA ILE A 33 4.41 -2.37 8.66
C ILE A 33 5.28 -1.27 8.06
N ARG A 34 5.78 -0.34 8.90
CA ARG A 34 6.67 0.75 8.47
C ARG A 34 7.98 0.22 7.90
N ARG A 35 8.65 -0.70 8.59
CA ARG A 35 9.90 -1.31 8.11
C ARG A 35 9.74 -1.96 6.74
N ARG A 36 8.64 -2.70 6.52
CA ARG A 36 8.34 -3.34 5.22
C ARG A 36 8.05 -2.31 4.13
N TYR A 37 7.27 -1.27 4.43
CA TYR A 37 6.98 -0.20 3.50
C TYR A 37 8.25 0.57 3.09
N ASP A 38 9.05 0.99 4.06
CA ASP A 38 10.28 1.75 3.84
C ASP A 38 11.26 0.94 2.97
N ALA A 39 11.45 -0.35 3.26
CA ALA A 39 12.29 -1.23 2.45
C ALA A 39 11.78 -1.38 1.00
N ALA A 40 10.46 -1.46 0.79
CA ALA A 40 9.87 -1.54 -0.54
C ALA A 40 10.06 -0.24 -1.33
N VAL A 41 9.88 0.91 -0.68
CA VAL A 41 10.07 2.23 -1.29
C VAL A 41 11.55 2.49 -1.60
N GLU A 42 12.45 2.17 -0.67
CA GLU A 42 13.90 2.29 -0.86
C GLU A 42 14.39 1.42 -2.01
N PHE A 43 13.87 0.20 -2.14
CA PHE A 43 14.17 -0.68 -3.28
C PHE A 43 13.81 -0.01 -4.61
N LEU A 44 12.59 0.53 -4.73
CA LEU A 44 12.13 1.19 -5.96
C LEU A 44 12.95 2.46 -6.26
N ARG A 45 13.16 3.32 -5.26
CA ARG A 45 13.96 4.55 -5.39
C ARG A 45 15.40 4.27 -5.78
N GLY A 46 16.03 3.28 -5.15
CA GLY A 46 17.41 2.89 -5.42
C GLY A 46 17.60 2.35 -6.84
N HIS A 47 16.67 1.51 -7.32
CA HIS A 47 16.70 1.03 -8.70
C HIS A 47 16.41 2.15 -9.70
N PHE A 48 15.45 3.03 -9.41
CA PHE A 48 15.19 4.20 -10.24
C PHE A 48 16.43 5.08 -10.40
N ALA A 49 17.09 5.42 -9.29
CA ALA A 49 18.31 6.23 -9.31
C ALA A 49 19.45 5.60 -10.14
N ARG A 50 19.66 4.28 -10.03
CA ARG A 50 20.66 3.55 -10.84
C ARG A 50 20.37 3.61 -12.33
N VAL A 51 19.10 3.41 -12.71
CA VAL A 51 18.67 3.45 -14.11
C VAL A 51 18.82 4.87 -14.66
N MET A 52 18.47 5.91 -13.89
CA MET A 52 18.69 7.31 -14.27
C MET A 52 20.16 7.69 -14.37
N ALA A 53 21.06 7.00 -13.66
CA ALA A 53 22.50 7.14 -13.79
C ALA A 53 23.09 6.37 -14.99
N GLY A 54 22.26 5.73 -15.82
CA GLY A 54 22.67 5.00 -17.03
C GLY A 54 23.00 3.52 -16.81
N GLU A 55 22.73 2.94 -15.63
CA GLU A 55 22.88 1.49 -15.44
C GLU A 55 21.84 0.74 -16.29
N ALA A 56 22.31 -0.24 -17.07
CA ALA A 56 21.43 -1.07 -17.88
C ALA A 56 20.46 -1.86 -16.97
N PRO A 57 19.13 -1.74 -17.17
CA PRO A 57 18.16 -2.41 -16.32
C PRO A 57 18.28 -3.93 -16.46
N LYS A 58 18.42 -4.61 -15.30
CA LYS A 58 18.53 -6.07 -15.21
C LYS A 58 17.17 -6.79 -15.27
N GLY A 59 16.08 -6.04 -15.17
CA GLY A 59 14.73 -6.58 -15.09
C GLY A 59 13.67 -5.48 -14.92
N ARG A 60 12.42 -5.90 -14.75
CA ARG A 60 11.33 -5.02 -14.27
C ARG A 60 11.35 -5.02 -12.75
N PHE A 61 11.52 -3.85 -12.15
CA PHE A 61 11.60 -3.69 -10.70
C PHE A 61 10.20 -3.54 -10.10
N ARG A 62 9.88 -4.39 -9.13
CA ARG A 62 8.58 -4.41 -8.45
C ARG A 62 8.77 -4.62 -6.96
N ALA A 63 8.14 -3.77 -6.17
CA ALA A 63 7.95 -3.98 -4.74
C ALA A 63 6.46 -3.87 -4.41
N PHE A 64 6.07 -4.39 -3.25
CA PHE A 64 4.67 -4.55 -2.88
C PHE A 64 4.36 -3.81 -1.58
N TYR A 65 3.13 -3.36 -1.43
CA TYR A 65 2.68 -2.77 -0.16
C TYR A 65 2.70 -3.81 0.95
N PRO A 66 2.98 -3.42 2.21
CA PRO A 66 2.67 -4.28 3.34
C PRO A 66 1.16 -4.55 3.42
N ARG A 67 0.81 -5.71 3.97
CA ARG A 67 -0.57 -6.06 4.36
C ARG A 67 -0.65 -6.26 5.86
N VAL A 68 -1.83 -5.98 6.41
CA VAL A 68 -2.19 -6.36 7.78
C VAL A 68 -3.54 -7.07 7.77
N GLY A 69 -3.68 -8.09 8.61
CA GLY A 69 -4.88 -8.90 8.69
C GLY A 69 -5.20 -9.41 10.08
N VAL A 70 -6.46 -9.77 10.28
CA VAL A 70 -6.96 -10.46 11.47
C VAL A 70 -7.81 -11.65 11.05
N THR A 71 -7.79 -12.72 11.84
CA THR A 71 -8.66 -13.87 11.64
C THR A 71 -9.52 -14.05 12.88
N THR A 72 -10.84 -13.99 12.71
CA THR A 72 -11.81 -14.15 13.80
C THR A 72 -12.56 -15.47 13.63
N ALA A 73 -12.62 -16.29 14.69
CA ALA A 73 -13.31 -17.58 14.66
C ALA A 73 -14.74 -17.53 15.22
N SER A 74 -15.14 -16.42 15.83
CA SER A 74 -16.43 -16.28 16.51
C SER A 74 -17.05 -14.90 16.29
N PHE A 75 -18.37 -14.82 16.42
CA PHE A 75 -19.07 -13.56 16.60
C PHE A 75 -18.68 -12.99 17.96
N ALA A 76 -17.65 -12.14 17.99
CA ALA A 76 -17.23 -11.50 19.23
C ALA A 76 -18.40 -10.68 19.79
N LYS A 77 -18.74 -10.87 21.07
CA LYS A 77 -19.53 -9.89 21.82
C LYS A 77 -18.60 -8.71 22.11
N VAL A 78 -18.43 -7.86 21.10
CA VAL A 78 -17.63 -6.66 21.24
C VAL A 78 -18.42 -5.68 22.10
N ASP A 79 -18.05 -5.56 23.38
CA ASP A 79 -18.57 -4.52 24.28
C ASP A 79 -17.87 -3.18 23.98
N SER A 80 -18.00 -2.73 22.73
CA SER A 80 -17.45 -1.47 22.28
C SER A 80 -18.56 -0.44 22.25
N ARG A 81 -18.41 0.59 23.08
CA ARG A 81 -19.17 1.86 22.94
C ARG A 81 -18.74 2.65 21.68
N LEU A 82 -17.69 2.22 20.98
CA LEU A 82 -17.21 2.80 19.73
C LEU A 82 -17.88 2.10 18.55
N SER A 83 -18.28 2.89 17.55
CA SER A 83 -18.85 2.42 16.28
C SER A 83 -17.81 1.80 15.32
N PHE A 84 -16.55 1.68 15.72
CA PHE A 84 -15.42 1.20 14.92
C PHE A 84 -14.50 0.29 15.74
N GLY A 85 -13.40 -0.18 15.13
CA GLY A 85 -12.38 -1.01 15.81
C GLY A 85 -12.78 -2.47 15.99
N HIS A 86 -13.72 -2.98 15.21
CA HIS A 86 -14.14 -4.37 15.24
C HIS A 86 -14.66 -4.86 13.89
N VAL A 87 -14.76 -6.19 13.74
CA VAL A 87 -15.39 -6.88 12.62
C VAL A 87 -16.58 -7.68 13.14
N THR A 88 -17.64 -7.81 12.34
CA THR A 88 -18.93 -8.34 12.80
C THR A 88 -19.07 -9.85 12.68
N GLU A 89 -18.37 -10.46 11.73
CA GLU A 89 -18.54 -11.89 11.40
C GLU A 89 -17.21 -12.65 11.55
N PRO A 90 -17.26 -13.96 11.88
CA PRO A 90 -16.08 -14.82 11.76
C PRO A 90 -15.53 -14.82 10.33
N GLY A 91 -14.22 -14.68 10.18
CA GLY A 91 -13.53 -14.84 8.90
C GLY A 91 -12.15 -14.21 8.89
N VAL A 92 -11.55 -14.17 7.71
CA VAL A 92 -10.27 -13.52 7.45
C VAL A 92 -10.54 -12.12 6.92
N TYR A 93 -9.89 -11.12 7.50
CA TYR A 93 -9.97 -9.74 7.09
C TYR A 93 -8.58 -9.18 6.87
N GLU A 94 -8.33 -8.57 5.71
CA GLU A 94 -7.02 -8.01 5.37
C GLU A 94 -7.15 -6.65 4.67
N THR A 95 -6.08 -5.86 4.73
CA THR A 95 -5.94 -4.63 3.94
C THR A 95 -4.48 -4.37 3.63
N THR A 96 -4.23 -3.70 2.51
CA THR A 96 -2.92 -3.14 2.16
C THR A 96 -2.72 -1.78 2.82
N ILE A 97 -1.49 -1.47 3.24
CA ILE A 97 -1.14 -0.23 3.93
C ILE A 97 -0.12 0.57 3.10
N THR A 98 -0.34 1.88 3.00
CA THR A 98 0.63 2.87 2.51
C THR A 98 0.85 3.95 3.56
N ARG A 99 1.92 4.73 3.42
CA ARG A 99 2.25 5.89 4.26
C ARG A 99 2.07 5.64 5.77
N PRO A 100 2.67 4.55 6.33
CA PRO A 100 2.57 4.27 7.75
C PRO A 100 3.16 5.38 8.63
N ASP A 101 4.06 6.21 8.07
CA ASP A 101 4.54 7.45 8.68
C ASP A 101 3.42 8.48 8.92
N LEU A 102 2.52 8.64 7.94
CA LEU A 102 1.42 9.59 8.02
C LEU A 102 0.27 9.05 8.90
N PHE A 103 0.04 7.74 8.84
CA PHE A 103 -1.08 7.09 9.51
C PHE A 103 -0.70 6.40 10.83
N GLU A 104 0.50 6.61 11.37
CA GLU A 104 1.03 5.89 12.55
C GLU A 104 0.04 5.89 13.73
N GLY A 105 -0.48 7.07 14.10
CA GLY A 105 -1.44 7.19 15.20
C GLY A 105 -2.78 6.47 14.92
N TYR A 106 -3.29 6.58 13.68
CA TYR A 106 -4.51 5.88 13.26
C TYR A 106 -4.33 4.36 13.29
N LEU A 107 -3.24 3.86 12.70
CA LEU A 107 -2.95 2.43 12.63
C LEU A 107 -2.76 1.84 14.03
N THR A 108 -2.00 2.52 14.90
CA THR A 108 -1.76 2.06 16.27
C THR A 108 -3.07 1.95 17.04
N GLN A 109 -3.95 2.95 16.92
CA GLN A 109 -5.26 2.92 17.55
C GLN A 109 -6.14 1.79 17.01
N GLN A 110 -6.27 1.66 15.69
CA GLN A 110 -7.18 0.67 15.08
C GLN A 110 -6.71 -0.76 15.32
N LEU A 111 -5.42 -1.05 15.15
CA LEU A 111 -4.87 -2.38 15.43
C LEU A 111 -4.98 -2.71 16.93
N GLY A 112 -4.75 -1.73 17.81
CA GLY A 112 -4.95 -1.90 19.25
C GLY A 112 -6.40 -2.26 19.61
N LEU A 113 -7.38 -1.59 19.01
CA LEU A 113 -8.80 -1.92 19.19
C LEU A 113 -9.14 -3.31 18.66
N LEU A 114 -8.61 -3.71 17.50
CA LEU A 114 -8.84 -5.04 16.94
C LEU A 114 -8.30 -6.15 17.86
N ILE A 115 -7.08 -5.98 18.36
CA ILE A 115 -6.46 -6.94 19.29
C ILE A 115 -7.28 -7.03 20.58
N GLN A 116 -7.65 -5.90 21.16
CA GLN A 116 -8.41 -5.85 22.42
C GLN A 116 -9.83 -6.43 22.28
N ASN A 117 -10.54 -6.09 21.20
CA ASN A 117 -11.93 -6.47 21.02
C ASN A 117 -12.12 -7.94 20.60
N HIS A 118 -11.15 -8.51 19.90
CA HIS A 118 -11.23 -9.90 19.40
C HIS A 118 -10.35 -10.88 20.19
N GLY A 119 -9.40 -10.38 20.99
CA GLY A 119 -8.42 -11.22 21.68
C GLY A 119 -7.49 -11.99 20.75
N MET A 120 -7.44 -11.61 19.47
CA MET A 120 -6.67 -12.27 18.42
C MET A 120 -5.50 -11.38 17.99
N PRO A 121 -4.34 -11.97 17.66
CA PRO A 121 -3.22 -11.19 17.16
C PRO A 121 -3.48 -10.69 15.73
N VAL A 122 -2.73 -9.68 15.33
CA VAL A 122 -2.69 -9.20 13.94
C VAL A 122 -1.55 -9.85 13.19
N ARG A 123 -1.78 -10.18 11.92
CA ARG A 123 -0.78 -10.71 11.00
C ARG A 123 -0.29 -9.58 10.12
N VAL A 124 1.02 -9.37 10.05
CA VAL A 124 1.66 -8.40 9.15
C VAL A 124 2.48 -9.15 8.11
N GLY A 125 2.30 -8.80 6.85
CA GLY A 125 2.92 -9.49 5.73
C GLY A 125 3.23 -8.57 4.57
N THR A 126 3.67 -9.17 3.47
CA THR A 126 3.81 -8.48 2.17
C THR A 126 2.63 -8.85 1.28
N SER A 127 1.96 -7.85 0.71
CA SER A 127 0.85 -8.08 -0.23
C SER A 127 1.34 -8.55 -1.61
N ASP A 128 0.39 -8.82 -2.49
CA ASP A 128 0.58 -8.99 -3.94
C ASP A 128 0.32 -7.69 -4.73
N THR A 129 -0.05 -6.61 -4.04
CA THR A 129 -0.36 -5.31 -4.65
C THR A 129 0.93 -4.51 -4.84
N ALA A 130 1.31 -4.29 -6.10
CA ALA A 130 2.53 -3.56 -6.43
C ALA A 130 2.42 -2.06 -6.07
N ILE A 131 3.52 -1.47 -5.61
CA ILE A 131 3.64 -0.02 -5.38
C ILE A 131 4.01 0.66 -6.70
N PRO A 132 3.16 1.52 -7.27
CA PRO A 132 3.54 2.33 -8.41
C PRO A 132 4.71 3.26 -8.07
N LEU A 133 5.70 3.37 -8.96
CA LEU A 133 6.89 4.19 -8.72
C LEU A 133 6.54 5.63 -8.34
N HIS A 134 5.52 6.21 -8.99
CA HIS A 134 5.03 7.56 -8.73
C HIS A 134 4.69 7.81 -7.26
N PHE A 135 4.14 6.80 -6.56
CA PHE A 135 3.78 6.88 -5.15
C PHE A 135 4.93 6.52 -4.22
N ALA A 136 5.93 5.78 -4.71
CA ALA A 136 7.17 5.56 -3.97
C ALA A 136 8.05 6.82 -3.93
N MET A 137 7.91 7.79 -4.83
CA MET A 137 8.73 8.99 -4.86
C MET A 137 8.32 10.01 -3.78
N ALA A 138 9.24 10.93 -3.44
CA ALA A 138 8.93 11.99 -2.48
C ALA A 138 7.87 12.96 -3.03
N GLU A 139 7.12 13.61 -2.13
CA GLU A 139 6.14 14.63 -2.53
C GLU A 139 6.80 15.73 -3.37
N GLY A 140 6.21 16.05 -4.52
CA GLY A 140 6.75 17.04 -5.46
C GLY A 140 7.86 16.53 -6.39
N ALA A 141 8.25 15.25 -6.32
CA ALA A 141 9.20 14.69 -7.27
C ALA A 141 8.58 14.54 -8.67
N HIS A 142 9.13 15.22 -9.67
CA HIS A 142 8.70 15.11 -11.06
C HIS A 142 9.35 13.89 -11.74
N VAL A 143 8.58 12.81 -11.86
CA VAL A 143 9.04 11.54 -12.45
C VAL A 143 9.02 11.60 -13.98
N GLU A 144 7.94 12.09 -14.60
CA GLU A 144 7.72 11.96 -16.05
C GLU A 144 8.73 12.71 -16.92
N GLY A 145 9.03 13.98 -16.61
CA GLY A 145 9.83 14.84 -17.49
C GLY A 145 11.34 14.54 -17.55
N SER A 146 11.87 13.70 -16.65
CA SER A 146 13.31 13.37 -16.63
C SER A 146 13.64 12.06 -17.35
N ILE A 147 12.64 11.18 -17.54
CA ILE A 147 12.88 9.78 -17.89
C ILE A 147 12.92 9.54 -19.39
N GLU A 148 12.01 10.14 -20.17
CA GLU A 148 11.95 9.92 -21.63
C GLU A 148 13.24 10.37 -22.33
N ASP A 149 13.81 11.48 -21.87
CA ASP A 149 15.08 12.02 -22.36
C ASP A 149 16.28 11.14 -22.00
N THR A 150 16.22 10.41 -20.88
CA THR A 150 17.36 9.64 -20.34
C THR A 150 17.35 8.17 -20.74
N LEU A 151 16.18 7.51 -20.74
CA LEU A 151 16.09 6.07 -20.95
C LEU A 151 15.84 5.66 -22.41
N HIS A 152 15.36 6.59 -23.25
CA HIS A 152 14.80 6.29 -24.57
C HIS A 152 13.79 5.12 -24.54
N ARG A 153 13.12 4.89 -23.41
CA ARG A 153 12.17 3.78 -23.17
C ARG A 153 11.08 4.21 -22.19
N PRO A 154 9.85 3.68 -22.33
CA PRO A 154 8.76 3.94 -21.38
C PRO A 154 9.07 3.46 -19.96
N LEU A 155 8.77 4.29 -18.95
CA LEU A 155 8.90 3.92 -17.53
C LEU A 155 8.14 2.64 -17.16
N ARG A 156 6.96 2.45 -17.76
CA ARG A 156 6.06 1.29 -17.54
C ARG A 156 6.67 -0.07 -17.92
N ASP A 157 7.75 -0.06 -18.69
CA ASP A 157 8.47 -1.28 -19.06
C ASP A 157 9.40 -1.75 -17.92
N LEU A 158 9.82 -0.84 -17.04
CA LEU A 158 10.77 -1.10 -15.97
C LEU A 158 10.16 -1.04 -14.58
N PHE A 159 9.09 -0.26 -14.39
CA PHE A 159 8.45 -0.07 -13.10
C PHE A 159 6.93 -0.14 -13.21
N ASP A 160 6.28 -0.41 -12.09
CA ASP A 160 4.83 -0.28 -11.98
C ASP A 160 4.41 1.18 -11.99
N VAL A 161 3.30 1.46 -12.67
CA VAL A 161 2.69 2.79 -12.80
C VAL A 161 1.24 2.72 -12.31
N PRO A 162 0.65 3.85 -11.86
CA PRO A 162 -0.72 3.84 -11.37
C PRO A 162 -1.70 3.33 -12.43
N ASP A 163 -2.62 2.44 -12.03
CA ASP A 163 -3.70 1.95 -12.87
C ASP A 163 -5.05 2.41 -12.30
N LEU A 164 -5.77 3.22 -13.09
CA LEU A 164 -7.08 3.75 -12.71
C LEU A 164 -8.13 2.65 -12.54
N ASN A 165 -7.98 1.49 -13.19
CA ASN A 165 -8.91 0.38 -13.03
C ASN A 165 -8.84 -0.27 -11.64
N THR A 166 -7.71 -0.11 -10.95
CA THR A 166 -7.47 -0.64 -9.59
C THR A 166 -7.64 0.42 -8.50
N THR A 167 -7.90 1.66 -8.89
CA THR A 167 -8.13 2.80 -7.99
C THR A 167 -9.63 3.03 -7.87
N ASP A 168 -10.30 2.19 -7.09
CA ASP A 168 -11.77 2.17 -6.99
C ASP A 168 -12.29 2.47 -5.57
N ASP A 169 -13.61 2.61 -5.47
CA ASP A 169 -14.35 2.82 -4.22
C ASP A 169 -15.27 1.61 -3.91
N HIS A 170 -14.95 0.41 -4.39
CA HIS A 170 -15.81 -0.78 -4.28
C HIS A 170 -16.15 -1.15 -2.84
N ILE A 171 -15.18 -1.04 -1.92
CA ILE A 171 -15.36 -1.37 -0.50
C ILE A 171 -16.39 -0.42 0.13
N VAL A 172 -16.18 0.90 0.01
CA VAL A 172 -17.10 1.90 0.59
C VAL A 172 -18.45 1.95 -0.11
N ASN A 173 -18.53 1.52 -1.37
CA ASN A 173 -19.78 1.36 -2.11
C ASN A 173 -20.55 0.06 -1.78
N GLY A 174 -20.06 -0.75 -0.83
CA GLY A 174 -20.70 -2.00 -0.43
C GLY A 174 -20.63 -3.11 -1.47
N LYS A 175 -19.69 -3.04 -2.41
CA LYS A 175 -19.45 -4.04 -3.46
C LYS A 175 -18.03 -4.62 -3.39
N PRO A 176 -17.52 -5.01 -2.21
CA PRO A 176 -16.17 -5.55 -2.13
C PRO A 176 -16.10 -6.87 -2.90
N SER A 177 -15.04 -7.04 -3.68
CA SER A 177 -14.67 -8.36 -4.19
C SER A 177 -13.78 -9.03 -3.13
N PRO A 178 -14.06 -10.29 -2.73
CA PRO A 178 -13.14 -11.03 -1.86
C PRO A 178 -11.74 -11.08 -2.49
N GLY A 179 -10.70 -11.06 -1.65
CA GLY A 179 -9.33 -11.31 -2.09
C GLY A 179 -9.19 -12.69 -2.74
N ALA A 180 -8.08 -12.93 -3.45
CA ALA A 180 -7.83 -14.22 -4.11
C ALA A 180 -7.84 -15.42 -3.13
N ASP A 181 -7.58 -15.15 -1.85
CA ASP A 181 -7.59 -16.06 -0.71
C ASP A 181 -8.94 -16.08 0.06
N GLY A 182 -9.94 -15.33 -0.40
CA GLY A 182 -11.23 -15.17 0.25
C GLY A 182 -11.22 -14.16 1.41
N ALA A 183 -10.14 -13.41 1.62
CA ALA A 183 -10.09 -12.36 2.64
C ALA A 183 -11.10 -11.25 2.33
N ARG A 184 -11.74 -10.76 3.41
CA ARG A 184 -12.65 -9.61 3.36
C ARG A 184 -11.89 -8.31 3.67
N PRO A 185 -12.38 -7.14 3.24
CA PRO A 185 -11.71 -5.88 3.55
C PRO A 185 -11.66 -5.59 5.06
N LEU A 186 -10.47 -5.28 5.58
CA LEU A 186 -10.26 -4.81 6.96
C LEU A 186 -10.36 -3.28 7.10
N ALA A 187 -10.17 -2.55 6.00
CA ALA A 187 -10.22 -1.09 5.95
C ALA A 187 -11.07 -0.62 4.76
N PRO A 188 -11.59 0.61 4.80
CA PRO A 188 -12.46 1.14 3.74
C PRO A 188 -11.72 1.38 2.40
N PHE A 189 -10.40 1.53 2.41
CA PHE A 189 -9.61 1.84 1.22
C PHE A 189 -8.34 1.01 1.16
N THR A 190 -7.96 0.61 -0.06
CA THR A 190 -6.68 -0.05 -0.34
C THR A 190 -5.53 0.97 -0.38
N ALA A 191 -4.29 0.50 -0.22
CA ALA A 191 -3.09 1.33 -0.28
C ALA A 191 -3.00 2.20 -1.55
N GLN A 192 -3.22 1.62 -2.73
CA GLN A 192 -3.18 2.36 -3.99
C GLN A 192 -4.25 3.44 -4.07
N ARG A 193 -5.47 3.16 -3.56
CA ARG A 193 -6.54 4.15 -3.53
C ARG A 193 -6.21 5.33 -2.62
N ILE A 194 -5.58 5.05 -1.47
CA ILE A 194 -5.09 6.06 -0.54
C ILE A 194 -4.00 6.90 -1.20
N ASP A 195 -2.98 6.30 -1.80
CA ASP A 195 -1.89 7.04 -2.45
C ASP A 195 -2.38 7.97 -3.57
N TYR A 196 -3.30 7.47 -4.41
CA TYR A 196 -3.93 8.30 -5.43
C TYR A 196 -4.69 9.49 -4.81
N SER A 197 -5.48 9.25 -3.75
CA SER A 197 -6.14 10.33 -3.01
C SER A 197 -5.17 11.34 -2.45
N LEU A 198 -4.07 10.90 -1.82
CA LEU A 198 -3.07 11.79 -1.23
C LEU A 198 -2.42 12.67 -2.30
N ALA A 199 -2.07 12.11 -3.46
CA ALA A 199 -1.52 12.87 -4.59
C ALA A 199 -2.52 13.92 -5.10
N ARG A 200 -3.80 13.57 -5.21
CA ARG A 200 -4.86 14.49 -5.65
C ARG A 200 -5.17 15.55 -4.61
N LEU A 201 -5.13 15.18 -3.33
CA LEU A 201 -5.32 16.10 -2.22
C LEU A 201 -4.23 17.18 -2.23
N ALA A 202 -2.96 16.77 -2.35
CA ALA A 202 -1.83 17.69 -2.45
C ALA A 202 -1.94 18.61 -3.67
N HIS A 203 -2.29 18.05 -4.84
CA HIS A 203 -2.47 18.83 -6.07
C HIS A 203 -3.58 19.88 -5.95
N TYR A 204 -4.75 19.48 -5.45
CA TYR A 204 -5.92 20.35 -5.42
C TYR A 204 -5.92 21.38 -4.30
N THR A 205 -5.26 21.07 -3.19
CA THR A 205 -5.20 21.96 -2.04
C THR A 205 -3.87 22.72 -1.94
N ALA A 206 -2.92 22.42 -2.83
CA ALA A 206 -1.56 22.94 -2.80
C ALA A 206 -0.91 22.83 -1.41
N THR A 207 -1.29 21.80 -0.64
CA THR A 207 -0.94 21.62 0.77
C THR A 207 -0.57 20.17 1.00
N SER A 208 0.53 19.93 1.72
CA SER A 208 0.92 18.56 2.05
C SER A 208 -0.16 17.85 2.90
N PRO A 209 -0.49 16.58 2.61
CA PRO A 209 -1.46 15.82 3.38
C PRO A 209 -1.17 15.76 4.89
N SER A 210 0.09 15.90 5.30
CA SER A 210 0.47 15.92 6.72
C SER A 210 -0.09 17.11 7.51
N TRP A 211 -0.54 18.17 6.84
CA TRP A 211 -1.12 19.35 7.48
C TRP A 211 -2.63 19.26 7.68
N PHE A 212 -3.29 18.25 7.09
CA PHE A 212 -4.73 18.09 7.25
C PHE A 212 -5.11 17.79 8.70
N GLN A 213 -6.18 18.44 9.14
CA GLN A 213 -6.73 18.28 10.49
C GLN A 213 -7.97 17.38 10.45
N ASN A 214 -8.32 16.78 11.59
CA ASN A 214 -9.47 15.88 11.71
C ASN A 214 -10.84 16.57 11.52
N HIS A 215 -10.89 17.90 11.55
CA HIS A 215 -12.11 18.69 11.36
C HIS A 215 -11.98 19.51 10.08
N VAL A 216 -12.82 19.21 9.09
CA VAL A 216 -12.80 19.83 7.76
C VAL A 216 -14.04 20.73 7.62
N LEU A 217 -13.85 21.93 7.08
CA LEU A 217 -14.93 22.85 6.73
C LEU A 217 -14.92 23.09 5.21
N PHE A 218 -16.07 22.94 4.57
CA PHE A 218 -16.30 23.39 3.20
C PHE A 218 -17.09 24.69 3.24
N THR A 219 -16.69 25.66 2.43
CA THR A 219 -17.30 27.01 2.35
C THR A 219 -17.72 27.33 0.93
#